data_AF-A0A9J6ZL92-F1
#
_entry.id   AF-A0A9J6ZL92-F1
#
_cell.length_a   1.000
_cell.length_b   1.000
_cell.length_c   1.000
_cell.angle_alpha   90.00
_cell.angle_beta   90.00
_cell.angle_gamma   90.00
#
_symmetry.space_group_name_H-M   'P 1'
#
loop_
_entity.id
_entity.type
_entity.pdbx_description
1 polymer ?
#
loop_
_entity_poly.entity_id
_entity_poly.type
_entity_poly.pdbx_seq_one_letter_code
_entity_poly.pdbx_strand_id
1 'polypeptide(L)'
;MWYRSNRKGYLCGSYSKHGRIACSHHFVREVHLEEVILTRLNKAAERLKNVDHNSERSVLTTETLKQLHKSIKEVEQSLLEITTKKRKYLTLLSEDVLTHPEYREAMDSLHEATLHLNIKRSELNRSLQLIKSNVNSHVHAFLEQAPFKKVTKKQLATFVKRIEVNETGEFIT
;
A
#
# COMPACT_ATOMS: atom_id res chain seq x y z
N MET A 1 21.19 14.74 8.35
CA MET A 1 22.66 14.77 8.55
C MET A 1 23.26 15.84 7.65
N TRP A 2 24.49 16.30 7.91
CA TRP A 2 25.19 17.34 7.16
C TRP A 2 26.42 16.73 6.49
N TYR A 3 26.61 16.98 5.19
CA TYR A 3 27.78 16.51 4.47
C TYR A 3 29.03 17.32 4.85
N ARG A 4 30.15 16.62 5.01
CA ARG A 4 31.46 17.19 5.34
C ARG A 4 32.47 16.74 4.30
N SER A 5 32.77 17.64 3.35
CA SER A 5 33.64 17.36 2.20
C SER A 5 35.06 16.94 2.59
N ASN A 6 35.60 17.50 3.68
CA ASN A 6 36.91 17.16 4.22
C ASN A 6 37.01 15.72 4.75
N ARG A 7 35.88 15.12 5.15
CA ARG A 7 35.81 13.76 5.68
C ARG A 7 35.08 12.78 4.75
N LYS A 8 34.55 13.27 3.61
CA LYS A 8 33.74 12.50 2.65
C LYS A 8 32.66 11.68 3.34
N GLY A 9 31.83 12.36 4.13
CA GLY A 9 30.82 11.68 4.94
C GLY A 9 29.81 12.61 5.58
N TYR A 10 28.85 12.01 6.28
CA TYR A 10 27.69 12.64 6.87
C TYR A 10 27.82 12.68 8.39
N LEU A 11 27.57 13.85 8.99
CA LEU A 11 27.58 14.08 10.43
C LEU A 11 26.17 14.43 10.92
N CYS A 12 25.81 14.05 12.15
CA CYS A 12 24.56 14.52 12.75
C CYS A 12 24.51 16.06 12.79
N GLY A 13 23.39 16.65 12.33
CA GLY A 13 23.22 18.10 12.28
C GLY A 13 23.13 18.71 13.68
N SER A 14 22.44 18.04 14.61
CA SER A 14 22.32 18.46 16.01
C SER A 14 23.66 18.43 16.72
N TYR A 15 24.45 17.35 16.54
CA TYR A 15 25.84 17.29 17.03
C TYR A 15 26.69 18.41 16.45
N SER A 16 26.56 18.69 15.15
CA SER A 16 27.36 19.73 14.51
C SER A 16 27.02 21.15 14.97
N LYS A 17 25.81 21.39 15.46
CA LYS A 17 25.34 22.72 15.90
C LYS A 17 25.49 22.95 17.40
N HIS A 18 25.19 21.92 18.20
CA HIS A 18 25.08 22.04 19.66
C HIS A 18 26.03 21.07 20.41
N GLY A 19 26.89 20.35 19.68
CA GLY A 19 27.87 19.44 20.26
C GLY A 19 27.24 18.26 21.00
N ARG A 20 27.97 17.74 21.99
CA ARG A 20 27.57 16.58 22.81
C ARG A 20 26.30 16.82 23.66
N ILE A 21 25.89 18.07 23.83
CA ILE A 21 24.70 18.43 24.60
C ILE A 21 23.42 17.95 23.91
N ALA A 22 23.38 17.97 22.57
CA ALA A 22 22.17 17.63 21.81
C ALA A 22 22.19 16.23 21.20
N CYS A 23 23.37 15.64 20.96
CA CYS A 23 23.51 14.33 20.33
C CYS A 23 24.93 13.81 20.56
N SER A 24 25.17 12.49 20.45
CA SER A 24 26.54 11.96 20.46
C SER A 24 27.19 12.03 19.06
N HIS A 25 28.48 11.72 18.98
CA HIS A 25 29.23 11.86 17.72
C HIS A 25 28.90 10.71 16.76
N HIS A 26 28.00 10.97 15.80
CA HIS A 26 27.65 10.01 14.74
C HIS A 26 28.17 10.47 13.38
N PHE A 27 29.14 9.72 12.85
CA PHE A 27 29.73 9.97 11.54
C PHE A 27 29.58 8.74 10.64
N VAL A 28 29.07 8.95 9.43
CA VAL A 28 28.87 7.91 8.43
C VAL A 28 29.68 8.25 7.18
N ARG A 29 30.57 7.35 6.76
CA ARG A 29 31.32 7.50 5.51
C ARG A 29 30.40 7.37 4.31
N GLU A 30 30.59 8.21 3.31
CA GLU A 30 29.80 8.21 2.07
C GLU A 30 29.88 6.87 1.34
N VAL A 31 31.09 6.30 1.22
CA VAL A 31 31.32 5.01 0.57
C VAL A 31 30.54 3.88 1.26
N HIS A 32 30.58 3.85 2.59
CA HIS A 32 29.86 2.84 3.36
C HIS A 32 28.34 2.97 3.21
N LEU A 33 27.84 4.21 3.19
CA LEU A 33 26.42 4.49 2.92
C LEU A 33 26.02 4.00 1.52
N GLU A 34 26.85 4.25 0.51
CA GLU A 34 26.59 3.81 -0.87
C GLU A 34 26.51 2.28 -0.96
N GLU A 35 27.46 1.56 -0.35
CA GLU A 35 27.47 0.09 -0.31
C GLU A 35 26.22 -0.49 0.35
N VAL A 36 25.80 0.08 1.49
CA VAL A 36 24.61 -0.39 2.20
C VAL A 36 23.36 -0.17 1.37
N ILE A 37 23.24 1.00 0.73
CA ILE A 37 22.11 1.33 -0.13
C ILE A 37 22.06 0.38 -1.33
N LEU A 38 23.18 0.17 -2.04
CA LEU A 38 23.24 -0.76 -3.16
C LEU A 38 22.84 -2.18 -2.75
N THR A 39 23.38 -2.65 -1.63
CA THR A 39 23.06 -3.96 -1.09
C THR A 39 21.55 -4.08 -0.81
N ARG A 40 20.94 -3.05 -0.23
CA ARG A 40 19.50 -3.04 0.06
C ARG A 40 18.64 -2.96 -1.19
N LEU A 41 19.01 -2.13 -2.18
CA LEU A 41 18.29 -2.03 -3.45
C LEU A 41 18.34 -3.36 -4.22
N ASN A 42 19.51 -4.00 -4.29
CA ASN A 42 19.66 -5.30 -4.95
C ASN A 42 18.88 -6.40 -4.21
N LYS A 43 18.94 -6.46 -2.88
CA LYS A 43 18.11 -7.38 -2.08
C LYS A 43 16.60 -7.13 -2.28
N ALA A 44 16.18 -5.88 -2.39
CA ALA A 44 14.79 -5.55 -2.69
C ALA A 44 14.38 -6.01 -4.09
N ALA A 45 15.25 -5.83 -5.10
CA ALA A 45 15.02 -6.33 -6.45
C ALA A 45 14.95 -7.87 -6.49
N GLU A 46 15.83 -8.58 -5.79
CA GLU A 46 15.78 -10.04 -5.67
C GLU A 46 14.50 -10.52 -5.00
N ARG A 47 14.08 -9.87 -3.90
CA ARG A 47 12.80 -10.16 -3.26
C ARG A 47 11.65 -9.97 -4.25
N LEU A 48 11.62 -8.86 -4.99
CA LEU A 48 10.56 -8.59 -5.97
C LEU A 48 10.58 -9.58 -7.17
N LYS A 49 11.75 -10.12 -7.56
CA LYS A 49 11.86 -11.16 -8.59
C LYS A 49 11.39 -12.55 -8.11
N ASN A 50 11.65 -12.85 -6.84
CA ASN A 50 11.34 -14.16 -6.23
C ASN A 50 9.96 -14.19 -5.54
N VAL A 51 9.26 -13.06 -5.46
CA VAL A 51 7.83 -13.02 -5.11
C VAL A 51 7.09 -13.61 -6.30
N ASP A 52 7.06 -14.94 -6.29
CA ASP A 52 6.25 -15.74 -7.18
C ASP A 52 4.79 -15.27 -7.06
N HIS A 53 4.09 -15.28 -8.19
CA HIS A 53 2.85 -14.55 -8.51
C HIS A 53 1.64 -14.77 -7.56
N ASN A 54 1.79 -15.52 -6.47
CA ASN A 54 0.73 -15.93 -5.56
C ASN A 54 0.88 -15.51 -4.09
N SER A 55 2.02 -14.92 -3.65
CA SER A 55 2.11 -14.41 -2.28
C SER A 55 1.54 -12.99 -2.15
N GLU A 56 0.22 -12.96 -2.06
CA GLU A 56 -0.57 -12.00 -1.28
C GLU A 56 0.09 -10.66 -0.90
N ARG A 57 -0.38 -9.60 -1.59
CA ARG A 57 -1.06 -8.43 -0.99
C ARG A 57 -0.35 -7.58 0.08
N SER A 58 0.87 -7.89 0.48
CA SER A 58 1.68 -7.09 1.38
C SER A 58 2.85 -6.57 0.55
N VAL A 59 3.03 -5.28 0.31
CA VAL A 59 3.68 -4.39 1.29
C VAL A 59 3.41 -2.90 0.93
N LEU A 60 2.65 -2.61 -0.13
CA LEU A 60 2.25 -1.25 -0.46
C LEU A 60 0.85 -0.97 0.07
N THR A 61 0.67 -1.08 1.39
CA THR A 61 -0.54 -0.57 2.04
C THR A 61 -0.50 0.95 2.05
N THR A 62 -0.86 1.54 0.92
CA THR A 62 -1.42 2.88 0.96
C THR A 62 -2.72 2.79 1.76
N GLU A 63 -2.97 3.76 2.65
CA GLU A 63 -4.23 3.83 3.40
C GLU A 63 -5.44 3.77 2.46
N THR A 64 -5.28 4.27 1.24
CA THR A 64 -6.24 4.17 0.14
C THR A 64 -6.59 2.73 -0.25
N LEU A 65 -5.62 1.81 -0.33
CA LEU A 65 -5.92 0.40 -0.63
C LEU A 65 -6.63 -0.31 0.53
N LYS A 66 -6.27 0.02 1.78
CA LYS A 66 -6.98 -0.48 2.96
C LYS A 66 -8.43 0.02 2.99
N GLN A 67 -8.64 1.31 2.72
CA GLN A 67 -9.97 1.90 2.63
C GLN A 67 -10.79 1.30 1.49
N LEU A 68 -10.21 1.14 0.29
CA LEU A 68 -10.90 0.51 -0.84
C LEU A 68 -11.33 -0.93 -0.53
N HIS A 69 -10.45 -1.74 0.05
CA HIS A 69 -10.83 -3.10 0.46
C HIS A 69 -11.94 -3.11 1.52
N LYS A 70 -11.89 -2.18 2.49
CA LYS A 70 -12.96 -2.03 3.49
C LYS A 70 -14.29 -1.67 2.83
N SER A 71 -14.31 -0.68 1.94
CA SER A 71 -15.51 -0.27 1.20
C SER A 71 -16.08 -1.39 0.32
N ILE A 72 -15.23 -2.19 -0.33
CA ILE A 72 -15.67 -3.37 -1.10
C ILE A 72 -16.35 -4.38 -0.17
N LYS A 73 -15.74 -4.68 0.99
CA LYS A 73 -16.29 -5.62 1.97
C LYS A 73 -17.64 -5.15 2.53
N GLU A 74 -17.80 -3.86 2.79
CA GLU A 74 -19.07 -3.26 3.23
C GLU A 74 -20.17 -3.40 2.17
N VAL A 75 -19.82 -3.20 0.89
CA VAL A 75 -20.75 -3.41 -0.23
C VAL A 75 -21.16 -4.88 -0.36
N GLU A 76 -20.21 -5.81 -0.20
CA GLU A 76 -20.49 -7.26 -0.22
C GLU A 76 -21.40 -7.69 0.94
N GLN A 77 -21.17 -7.14 2.13
CA GLN A 77 -22.03 -7.38 3.29
C GLN A 77 -23.45 -6.83 3.06
N SER A 78 -23.57 -5.65 2.48
CA SER A 78 -24.87 -5.04 2.15
C SER A 78 -25.64 -5.87 1.11
N LEU A 79 -24.94 -6.43 0.11
CA LEU A 79 -25.53 -7.37 -0.85
C LEU A 79 -25.99 -8.66 -0.18
N LEU A 80 -25.21 -9.20 0.76
CA LEU A 80 -25.61 -10.37 1.55
C LEU A 80 -26.88 -10.08 2.35
N GLU A 81 -26.95 -8.94 3.03
CA GLU A 81 -28.15 -8.52 3.77
C GLU A 81 -29.38 -8.43 2.85
N ILE A 82 -29.25 -7.87 1.65
CA ILE A 82 -30.33 -7.86 0.66
C ILE A 82 -30.76 -9.28 0.30
N THR A 83 -29.83 -10.22 0.06
CA THR A 83 -30.20 -11.61 -0.22
C THR A 83 -30.94 -12.27 0.94
N THR A 84 -30.56 -11.95 2.19
CA THR A 84 -31.29 -12.45 3.37
C THR A 84 -32.69 -11.85 3.46
N LYS A 85 -32.85 -10.54 3.16
CA LYS A 85 -34.16 -9.88 3.11
C LYS A 85 -35.05 -10.49 2.03
N LYS A 86 -34.52 -10.76 0.84
CA LYS A 86 -35.26 -11.43 -0.25
C LYS A 86 -35.81 -12.79 0.20
N ARG A 87 -35.01 -13.59 0.91
CA ARG A 87 -35.47 -14.87 1.48
C ARG A 87 -36.57 -14.68 2.52
N LYS A 88 -36.44 -13.69 3.41
CA LYS A 88 -37.48 -13.38 4.42
C LYS A 88 -38.81 -12.98 3.78
N TYR A 89 -38.79 -12.13 2.76
CA TYR A 89 -40.01 -11.73 2.05
C TYR A 89 -40.68 -12.90 1.34
N LEU A 90 -39.90 -13.85 0.79
CA LEU A 90 -40.45 -15.09 0.22
C LEU A 90 -41.14 -15.96 1.28
N THR A 91 -40.55 -16.08 2.47
CA THR A 91 -41.17 -16.81 3.59
C THR A 91 -42.47 -16.14 4.04
N LEU A 92 -42.47 -14.81 4.22
CA LEU A 92 -43.67 -14.07 4.63
C LEU A 92 -44.80 -14.14 3.60
N LEU A 93 -44.46 -14.19 2.30
CA LEU A 93 -45.44 -14.44 1.24
C LEU A 93 -45.99 -15.87 1.31
N SER A 94 -45.15 -16.87 1.59
CA SER A 94 -45.61 -18.27 1.72
C SER A 94 -46.49 -18.53 2.94
N GLU A 95 -46.38 -17.68 3.96
CA GLU A 95 -47.21 -17.72 5.18
C GLU A 95 -48.51 -16.90 5.03
N ASP A 96 -48.81 -16.37 3.83
CA ASP A 96 -49.94 -15.46 3.54
C ASP A 96 -49.99 -14.21 4.44
N VAL A 97 -48.86 -13.83 5.04
CA VAL A 97 -48.73 -12.62 5.89
C VAL A 97 -48.65 -11.35 5.04
N LEU A 98 -48.15 -11.49 3.81
CA LEU A 98 -47.87 -10.38 2.89
C LEU A 98 -48.72 -10.51 1.63
N THR A 99 -49.33 -9.40 1.20
CA THR A 99 -50.07 -9.42 -0.07
C THR A 99 -49.12 -9.41 -1.26
N HIS A 100 -49.58 -9.96 -2.38
CA HIS A 100 -48.80 -9.99 -3.63
C HIS A 100 -48.30 -8.61 -4.12
N PRO A 101 -49.08 -7.50 -4.04
CA PRO A 101 -48.59 -6.17 -4.40
C PRO A 101 -47.50 -5.65 -3.44
N GLU A 102 -47.67 -5.83 -2.13
CA GLU A 102 -46.65 -5.44 -1.14
C GLU A 102 -45.33 -6.19 -1.34
N TYR A 103 -45.41 -7.48 -1.67
CA TYR A 103 -44.24 -8.29 -2.01
C TYR A 103 -43.52 -7.78 -3.26
N ARG A 104 -44.29 -7.41 -4.30
CA ARG A 104 -43.74 -6.89 -5.55
C ARG A 104 -42.98 -5.58 -5.32
N GLU A 105 -43.58 -4.64 -4.60
CA GLU A 105 -42.96 -3.35 -4.27
C GLU A 105 -41.69 -3.52 -3.43
N ALA A 106 -41.69 -4.45 -2.46
CA ALA A 106 -40.51 -4.81 -1.70
C ALA A 106 -39.41 -5.45 -2.57
N MET A 107 -39.77 -6.28 -3.56
CA MET A 107 -38.79 -6.87 -4.47
C MET A 107 -38.20 -5.89 -5.46
N ASP A 108 -39.01 -4.97 -5.97
CA ASP A 108 -38.56 -3.93 -6.90
C ASP A 108 -37.56 -2.98 -6.21
N SER A 109 -37.87 -2.51 -5.01
CA SER A 109 -36.95 -1.68 -4.21
C SER A 109 -35.64 -2.42 -3.85
N LEU A 110 -35.71 -3.71 -3.50
CA LEU A 110 -34.50 -4.52 -3.27
C LEU A 110 -33.71 -4.76 -4.56
N HIS A 111 -34.38 -4.85 -5.71
CA HIS A 111 -33.73 -4.98 -7.02
C HIS A 111 -32.96 -3.71 -7.38
N GLU A 112 -33.57 -2.54 -7.23
CA GLU A 112 -32.91 -1.24 -7.42
C GLU A 112 -31.70 -1.07 -6.50
N ALA A 113 -31.85 -1.40 -5.21
CA ALA A 113 -30.73 -1.36 -4.27
C ALA A 113 -29.59 -2.33 -4.67
N THR A 114 -29.93 -3.50 -5.21
CA THR A 114 -28.95 -4.47 -5.73
C THR A 114 -28.20 -3.91 -6.94
N LEU A 115 -28.90 -3.23 -7.86
CA LEU A 115 -28.30 -2.59 -9.03
C LEU A 115 -27.31 -1.51 -8.61
N HIS A 116 -27.72 -0.61 -7.71
CA HIS A 116 -26.85 0.46 -7.20
C HIS A 116 -25.58 -0.07 -6.52
N LEU A 117 -25.72 -1.10 -5.67
CA LEU A 117 -24.57 -1.71 -5.00
C LEU A 117 -23.63 -2.41 -5.97
N ASN A 118 -24.15 -3.05 -7.02
CA ASN A 118 -23.32 -3.67 -8.06
C ASN A 118 -22.55 -2.65 -8.90
N ILE A 119 -23.18 -1.51 -9.24
CA ILE A 119 -22.50 -0.40 -9.91
C ILE A 119 -21.36 0.11 -9.04
N LYS A 120 -21.64 0.44 -7.76
CA LYS A 120 -20.62 0.88 -6.80
C LYS A 120 -19.49 -0.13 -6.65
N ARG A 121 -19.80 -1.42 -6.58
CA ARG A 121 -18.79 -2.50 -6.53
C ARG A 121 -17.90 -2.50 -7.77
N SER A 122 -18.50 -2.34 -8.96
CA SER A 122 -17.76 -2.32 -10.22
C SER A 122 -16.79 -1.13 -10.30
N GLU A 123 -17.20 0.04 -9.83
CA GLU A 123 -16.36 1.24 -9.75
C GLU A 123 -15.19 1.05 -8.79
N LEU A 124 -15.46 0.54 -7.58
CA LEU A 124 -14.41 0.27 -6.59
C LEU A 124 -13.39 -0.76 -7.10
N ASN A 125 -13.85 -1.81 -7.77
CA ASN A 125 -12.97 -2.81 -8.37
C ASN A 125 -12.14 -2.23 -9.52
N ARG A 126 -12.71 -1.34 -10.34
CA ARG A 126 -11.97 -0.63 -11.38
C ARG A 126 -10.87 0.25 -10.78
N SER A 127 -11.16 1.03 -9.75
CA SER A 127 -10.16 1.84 -9.03
C SER A 127 -9.03 0.97 -8.47
N LEU A 128 -9.38 -0.17 -7.88
CA LEU A 128 -8.41 -1.12 -7.35
C LEU A 128 -7.53 -1.74 -8.46
N GLN A 129 -8.10 -2.07 -9.61
CA GLN A 129 -7.35 -2.58 -10.75
C GLN A 129 -6.36 -1.55 -11.30
N LEU A 130 -6.77 -0.28 -11.40
CA LEU A 130 -5.90 0.83 -11.83
C LEU A 130 -4.72 1.04 -10.88
N ILE A 131 -4.95 0.96 -9.57
CA ILE A 131 -3.87 1.06 -8.59
C ILE A 131 -2.91 -0.12 -8.73
N LYS A 132 -3.42 -1.35 -8.90
CA LYS A 132 -2.59 -2.53 -9.11
C LYS A 132 -1.75 -2.44 -10.38
N SER A 133 -2.33 -1.99 -11.50
CA SER A 133 -1.59 -1.83 -12.75
C SER A 133 -0.50 -0.78 -12.62
N ASN A 134 -0.77 0.33 -11.93
CA ASN A 134 0.23 1.36 -11.66
C ASN A 134 1.35 0.83 -10.76
N VAL A 135 1.03 0.09 -9.69
CA VAL A 135 2.07 -0.52 -8.83
C VAL A 135 2.93 -1.48 -9.64
N ASN A 136 2.32 -2.34 -10.46
CA ASN A 136 3.06 -3.28 -11.29
C ASN A 136 4.00 -2.58 -12.28
N SER A 137 3.57 -1.46 -12.90
CA SER A 137 4.45 -0.72 -13.81
C SER A 137 5.65 -0.09 -13.09
N HIS A 138 5.45 0.42 -11.86
CA HIS A 138 6.56 0.92 -11.04
C HIS A 138 7.50 -0.19 -10.60
N VAL A 139 6.98 -1.38 -10.27
CA VAL A 139 7.79 -2.56 -9.93
C VAL A 139 8.60 -3.02 -11.14
N HIS A 140 8.00 -3.09 -12.33
CA HIS A 140 8.72 -3.41 -13.56
C HIS A 140 9.83 -2.40 -13.85
N ALA A 141 9.55 -1.09 -13.79
CA ALA A 141 10.54 -0.04 -13.99
C ALA A 141 11.69 -0.09 -12.96
N PHE A 142 11.41 -0.55 -11.73
CA PHE A 142 12.44 -0.78 -10.72
C PHE A 142 13.31 -2.00 -11.05
N LEU A 143 12.68 -3.09 -11.49
CA LEU A 143 13.39 -4.33 -11.86
C LEU A 143 14.24 -4.19 -13.12
N GLU A 144 13.85 -3.37 -14.09
CA GLU A 144 14.65 -3.05 -15.27
C GLU A 144 16.00 -2.39 -14.94
N GLN A 145 16.05 -1.65 -13.82
CA GLN A 145 17.28 -0.99 -13.36
C GLN A 145 18.19 -1.91 -12.54
N ALA A 146 17.77 -3.14 -12.25
CA ALA A 146 18.56 -4.13 -11.52
C ALA A 146 19.40 -4.98 -12.50
N PRO A 147 20.69 -5.26 -12.19
CA PRO A 147 21.38 -5.00 -10.92
C PRO A 147 21.91 -3.56 -10.82
N PHE A 148 21.73 -2.95 -9.63
CA PHE A 148 22.21 -1.61 -9.33
C PHE A 148 23.73 -1.65 -9.14
N LYS A 149 24.49 -1.04 -10.06
CA LYS A 149 25.96 -0.92 -10.01
C LYS A 149 26.46 0.35 -9.30
N LYS A 150 25.64 1.40 -9.27
CA LYS A 150 25.97 2.70 -8.65
C LYS A 150 24.71 3.38 -8.12
N VAL A 151 24.82 4.11 -7.02
CA VAL A 151 23.70 4.89 -6.48
C VAL A 151 23.65 6.24 -7.16
N THR A 152 22.67 6.44 -8.03
CA THR A 152 22.44 7.76 -8.64
C THR A 152 21.50 8.59 -7.76
N LYS A 153 21.73 9.91 -7.65
CA LYS A 153 20.85 10.84 -6.92
C LYS A 153 19.38 10.74 -7.35
N LYS A 154 19.14 10.48 -8.64
CA LYS A 154 17.82 10.22 -9.22
C LYS A 154 17.18 8.94 -8.65
N GLN A 155 17.94 7.85 -8.53
CA GLN A 155 17.45 6.57 -7.98
C GLN A 155 17.12 6.70 -6.49
N LEU A 156 17.92 7.45 -5.73
CA LEU A 156 17.62 7.76 -4.33
C LEU A 156 16.32 8.54 -4.19
N ALA A 157 16.15 9.61 -4.96
CA ALA A 157 14.95 10.44 -4.91
C ALA A 157 13.68 9.65 -5.30
N THR A 158 13.80 8.69 -6.21
CA THR A 158 12.66 7.90 -6.69
C THR A 158 12.30 6.75 -5.74
N PHE A 159 13.28 6.03 -5.20
CA PHE A 159 13.03 4.75 -4.50
C PHE A 159 13.23 4.82 -2.97
N VAL A 160 13.83 5.89 -2.45
CA VAL A 160 14.17 6.02 -1.03
C VAL A 160 13.48 7.24 -0.44
N LYS A 161 12.48 7.02 0.42
CA LYS A 161 11.76 8.11 1.11
C LYS A 161 12.61 8.78 2.19
N ARG A 162 13.28 8.00 3.02
CA ARG A 162 14.14 8.47 4.12
C ARG A 162 15.19 7.40 4.43
N ILE A 163 16.35 7.86 4.90
CA ILE A 163 17.41 7.01 5.45
C ILE A 163 17.57 7.42 6.92
N GLU A 164 17.36 6.47 7.82
CA GLU A 164 17.52 6.68 9.26
C GLU A 164 18.78 5.96 9.74
N VAL A 165 19.55 6.63 10.61
CA VAL A 165 20.82 6.14 11.13
C VAL A 165 20.74 6.16 12.65
N ASN A 166 20.99 5.00 13.25
CA ASN A 166 21.02 4.79 14.69
C ASN A 166 22.27 5.34 15.35
N GLU A 167 22.26 5.36 16.68
CA GLU A 167 23.38 5.79 17.51
C GLU A 167 24.67 4.97 17.26
N THR A 168 24.51 3.69 16.90
CA THR A 168 25.59 2.77 16.54
C THR A 168 26.13 2.95 15.12
N GLY A 169 25.51 3.82 14.31
CA GLY A 169 25.83 3.97 12.88
C GLY A 169 25.13 2.95 11.98
N GLU A 170 24.24 2.12 12.53
CA GLU A 170 23.42 1.17 11.77
C GLU A 170 22.24 1.85 11.07
N PHE A 171 21.88 1.37 9.89
CA PHE A 171 20.79 1.92 9.09
C PHE A 171 19.45 1.27 9.45
N ILE A 172 18.51 2.02 10.03
CA ILE A 172 17.14 1.54 10.23
C ILE A 172 16.28 1.94 9.03
N THR A 173 15.40 1.03 8.62
CA THR A 173 14.32 1.26 7.64
C THR A 173 13.10 1.89 8.28
#